data_AF-A0A3S4U803-F1
#
_entry.id   AF-A0A3S4U803-F1
#
_cell.length_a   1.000
_cell.length_b   1.000
_cell.length_c   1.000
_cell.angle_alpha   90.00
_cell.angle_beta   90.00
_cell.angle_gamma   90.00
#
_symmetry.space_group_name_H-M   'P 1'
#
loop_
_entity.id
_entity.type
_entity.pdbx_description
1 polymer ?
#
loop_
_entity_poly.entity_id
_entity_poly.type
_entity_poly.pdbx_seq_one_letter_code
_entity_poly.pdbx_strand_id
1 'polypeptide(L)'
;MKILKFDEINFGSYENFKWDDKLETFKTINIFYGRNYSGKTTLSRIVRSFELKKHNEDFLEGNFKIKLEDGSFLTQNDVTNSNLDIRVYNSDFVKENLNYLYDKKGDIKGFKSIGVEQKNIKEKIEKREEILKKRNEKLKDIQANQEKISKTQRDKIKALNEKLTDKARLVKSEPNLIKQGSNYDKRNLENDLKKITDNINAYILNNEEQNQLIKS
;
A
#
# COMPACT_ATOMS: atom_id res chain seq x y z
N MET A 1 14.12 -5.40 -39.42
CA MET A 1 13.94 -6.87 -39.48
C MET A 1 12.48 -7.14 -39.80
N LYS A 2 12.18 -7.96 -40.81
CA LYS A 2 10.80 -8.23 -41.27
C LYS A 2 10.48 -9.72 -41.19
N ILE A 3 9.21 -10.02 -40.89
CA ILE A 3 8.66 -11.37 -41.01
C ILE A 3 8.41 -11.65 -42.49
N LEU A 4 8.84 -12.82 -42.98
CA LEU A 4 8.49 -13.30 -44.33
C LEU A 4 7.25 -14.17 -44.31
N LYS A 5 7.23 -15.21 -43.48
CA LYS A 5 6.13 -16.17 -43.37
C LYS A 5 6.21 -16.95 -42.07
N PHE A 6 5.12 -17.65 -41.73
CA PHE A 6 5.19 -18.72 -40.74
C PHE A 6 5.76 -19.98 -41.41
N ASP A 7 6.84 -20.53 -40.89
CA ASP A 7 7.39 -21.79 -41.38
C ASP A 7 6.53 -22.98 -40.90
N GLU A 8 6.16 -22.94 -39.62
CA GLU A 8 5.36 -23.97 -38.96
C GLU A 8 4.49 -23.38 -37.85
N ILE A 9 3.27 -23.89 -37.68
CA ILE A 9 2.39 -23.55 -36.56
C ILE A 9 1.71 -24.81 -36.04
N ASN A 10 1.93 -25.10 -34.76
CA ASN A 10 1.17 -26.06 -33.97
C ASN A 10 0.69 -25.35 -32.69
N PHE A 11 -0.32 -24.49 -32.87
CA PHE A 11 -0.75 -23.51 -31.88
C PHE A 11 -2.24 -23.21 -32.09
N GLY A 12 -3.05 -23.33 -31.03
CA GLY A 12 -4.49 -23.06 -31.05
C GLY A 12 -5.25 -23.93 -32.06
N SER A 13 -5.85 -23.30 -33.07
CA SER A 13 -6.62 -23.99 -34.11
C SER A 13 -5.77 -24.58 -35.26
N TYR A 14 -4.44 -24.42 -35.21
CA TYR A 14 -3.53 -24.94 -36.22
C TYR A 14 -2.83 -26.19 -35.70
N GLU A 15 -2.87 -27.25 -36.49
CA GLU A 15 -2.15 -28.51 -36.25
C GLU A 15 -1.18 -28.74 -37.41
N ASN A 16 0.13 -28.68 -37.13
CA ASN A 16 1.22 -28.85 -38.09
C ASN A 16 1.07 -28.03 -39.38
N PHE A 17 0.55 -26.81 -39.26
CA PHE A 17 0.32 -25.94 -40.40
C PHE A 17 1.65 -25.47 -40.99
N LYS A 18 1.79 -25.55 -42.31
CA LYS A 18 2.93 -25.05 -43.07
C LYS A 18 2.47 -24.02 -44.08
N TRP A 19 3.20 -22.91 -44.17
CA TRP A 19 2.89 -21.86 -45.14
C TRP A 19 3.37 -22.26 -46.53
N ASP A 20 2.40 -22.63 -47.35
CA ASP A 20 2.57 -23.02 -48.75
C ASP A 20 3.37 -21.95 -49.53
N ASP A 21 4.27 -22.40 -50.39
CA ASP A 21 5.11 -21.51 -51.21
C ASP A 21 4.31 -20.73 -52.26
N LYS A 22 3.05 -21.12 -52.52
CA LYS A 22 2.10 -20.36 -53.35
C LYS A 22 1.47 -19.18 -52.62
N LEU A 23 1.54 -19.14 -51.29
CA LEU A 23 1.03 -18.02 -50.52
C LEU A 23 2.05 -16.88 -50.50
N GLU A 24 1.56 -15.65 -50.65
CA GLU A 24 2.41 -14.48 -50.54
C GLU A 24 3.07 -14.38 -49.16
N THR A 25 4.28 -13.83 -49.14
CA THR A 25 4.95 -13.43 -47.90
C THR A 25 4.29 -12.19 -47.31
N PHE A 26 4.51 -11.97 -46.01
CA PHE A 26 4.08 -10.76 -45.33
C PHE A 26 4.66 -9.50 -46.01
N LYS A 27 3.78 -8.53 -46.22
CA LYS A 27 4.08 -7.18 -46.71
C LYS A 27 4.13 -6.18 -45.54
N THR A 28 4.30 -4.89 -45.82
CA THR A 28 4.23 -3.84 -44.80
C THR A 28 2.86 -3.79 -44.12
N ILE A 29 1.78 -4.00 -44.88
CA ILE A 29 0.40 -4.06 -44.39
C ILE A 29 -0.20 -5.40 -44.85
N ASN A 30 -0.80 -6.12 -43.92
CA ASN A 30 -1.40 -7.43 -44.17
C ASN A 30 -2.80 -7.47 -43.58
N ILE A 31 -3.77 -7.92 -44.37
CA ILE A 31 -5.17 -8.04 -43.94
C ILE A 31 -5.56 -9.52 -44.04
N PHE A 32 -5.83 -10.14 -42.89
CA PHE A 32 -6.31 -11.52 -42.81
C PHE A 32 -7.82 -11.55 -42.60
N TYR A 33 -8.56 -12.11 -43.56
CA TYR A 33 -10.01 -12.28 -43.49
C TYR A 33 -10.41 -13.71 -43.87
N GLY A 34 -11.63 -14.12 -43.53
CA GLY A 34 -12.09 -15.50 -43.73
C GLY A 34 -13.21 -15.89 -42.78
N ARG A 35 -13.75 -17.09 -42.94
CA ARG A 35 -14.89 -17.61 -42.16
C ARG A 35 -14.61 -17.66 -40.66
N ASN A 36 -15.64 -17.63 -39.84
CA ASN A 36 -15.49 -17.88 -38.40
C ASN A 36 -14.76 -19.21 -38.17
N TYR A 37 -13.95 -19.27 -37.13
CA TYR A 37 -13.12 -20.44 -36.77
C TYR A 37 -11.99 -20.79 -37.76
N SER A 38 -11.72 -19.98 -38.79
CA SER A 38 -10.62 -20.21 -39.74
C SER A 38 -9.19 -19.94 -39.20
N GLY A 39 -9.02 -19.82 -37.88
CA GLY A 39 -7.70 -19.58 -37.25
C GLY A 39 -7.14 -18.16 -37.29
N LYS A 40 -7.86 -17.16 -37.82
CA LYS A 40 -7.39 -15.75 -37.87
C LYS A 40 -6.96 -15.20 -36.51
N THR A 41 -7.77 -15.42 -35.48
CA THR A 41 -7.49 -14.95 -34.13
C THR A 41 -6.20 -15.58 -33.61
N THR A 42 -6.05 -16.89 -33.79
CA THR A 42 -4.85 -17.66 -33.45
C THR A 42 -3.60 -17.08 -34.11
N LEU A 43 -3.63 -16.86 -35.42
CA LEU A 43 -2.51 -16.27 -36.17
C LEU A 43 -2.15 -14.87 -35.65
N SER A 44 -3.16 -14.02 -35.45
CA SER A 44 -2.96 -12.65 -34.96
C SER A 44 -2.36 -12.62 -33.54
N ARG A 45 -2.71 -13.58 -32.69
CA ARG A 45 -2.20 -13.68 -31.31
C ARG A 45 -0.73 -14.09 -31.27
N ILE A 46 -0.27 -14.93 -32.20
CA ILE A 46 1.16 -15.26 -32.31
C ILE A 46 1.95 -13.99 -32.64
N VAL A 47 1.58 -13.28 -33.70
CA VAL A 47 2.25 -12.02 -34.11
C VAL A 47 2.19 -10.98 -32.99
N ARG A 48 1.04 -10.86 -32.30
CA ARG A 48 0.88 -9.90 -31.22
C ARG A 48 1.73 -10.21 -29.99
N SER A 49 2.04 -11.49 -29.75
CA SER A 49 2.94 -11.85 -28.65
C SER A 49 4.30 -11.17 -28.82
N PHE A 50 4.80 -11.09 -30.06
CA PHE A 50 6.01 -10.34 -30.40
C PHE A 50 5.85 -8.82 -30.29
N GLU A 51 4.70 -8.26 -30.67
CA GLU A 51 4.42 -6.82 -30.49
C GLU A 51 4.50 -6.40 -29.02
N LEU A 52 3.87 -7.19 -28.13
CA LEU A 52 3.79 -6.90 -26.70
C LEU A 52 4.98 -7.43 -25.90
N LYS A 53 5.88 -8.17 -26.55
CA LYS A 53 6.98 -8.92 -25.90
C LYS A 53 6.50 -9.77 -24.72
N LYS A 54 5.32 -10.36 -24.86
CA LYS A 54 4.63 -11.14 -23.81
C LYS A 54 3.94 -12.35 -24.44
N HIS A 55 4.12 -13.51 -23.84
CA HIS A 55 3.39 -14.71 -24.24
C HIS A 55 1.88 -14.54 -23.98
N ASN A 56 1.07 -15.12 -24.85
CA ASN A 56 -0.37 -15.19 -24.64
C ASN A 56 -0.69 -16.22 -23.54
N GLU A 57 -1.42 -15.80 -22.51
CA GLU A 57 -1.76 -16.63 -21.33
C GLU A 57 -2.64 -17.84 -21.70
N ASP A 58 -3.41 -17.76 -22.79
CA ASP A 58 -4.34 -18.82 -23.20
C ASP A 58 -3.62 -20.05 -23.80
N PHE A 59 -2.32 -19.97 -24.14
CA PHE A 59 -1.66 -20.99 -24.96
C PHE A 59 -0.17 -21.19 -24.63
N LEU A 60 0.12 -21.70 -23.43
CA LEU A 60 1.47 -21.95 -22.92
C LEU A 60 2.24 -23.05 -23.67
N GLU A 61 1.55 -24.03 -24.28
CA GLU A 61 2.18 -25.21 -24.90
C GLU A 61 2.27 -25.16 -26.44
N GLY A 62 1.79 -24.09 -27.07
CA GLY A 62 1.80 -24.00 -28.52
C GLY A 62 3.17 -23.68 -29.10
N ASN A 63 3.54 -24.34 -30.20
CA ASN A 63 4.81 -24.16 -30.90
C ASN A 63 4.58 -23.49 -32.25
N PHE A 64 5.48 -22.59 -32.62
CA PHE A 64 5.47 -21.98 -33.95
C PHE A 64 6.88 -21.59 -34.36
N LYS A 65 7.09 -21.46 -35.66
CA LYS A 65 8.35 -21.04 -36.26
C LYS A 65 8.06 -19.99 -37.33
N ILE A 66 8.70 -18.84 -37.22
CA ILE A 66 8.52 -17.70 -38.14
C ILE A 66 9.83 -17.46 -38.86
N LYS A 67 9.79 -17.40 -40.19
CA LYS A 67 10.96 -17.09 -41.02
C LYS A 67 11.11 -15.58 -41.20
N LEU A 68 12.32 -15.08 -41.00
CA LEU A 68 12.68 -13.68 -41.18
C LEU A 68 13.43 -13.45 -42.50
N GLU A 69 13.51 -12.18 -42.91
CA GLU A 69 14.15 -11.75 -44.16
C GLU A 69 15.64 -12.09 -44.24
N ASP A 70 16.33 -12.12 -43.10
CA ASP A 70 17.76 -12.49 -43.00
C ASP A 70 18.02 -14.01 -43.00
N GLY A 71 16.95 -14.82 -43.14
CA GLY A 71 17.03 -16.28 -43.11
C GLY A 71 16.99 -16.89 -41.71
N SER A 72 17.02 -16.09 -40.65
CA SER A 72 16.85 -16.57 -39.28
C SER A 72 15.39 -16.93 -38.96
N PHE A 73 15.19 -17.63 -37.84
CA PHE A 73 13.87 -18.04 -37.39
C PHE A 73 13.58 -17.56 -35.98
N LEU A 74 12.33 -17.17 -35.73
CA LEU A 74 11.80 -16.91 -34.39
C LEU A 74 10.86 -18.03 -33.97
N THR A 75 10.96 -18.38 -32.69
CA THR A 75 10.13 -19.37 -32.01
C THR A 75 9.39 -18.73 -30.85
N GLN A 76 8.59 -19.52 -30.14
CA GLN A 76 7.95 -19.10 -28.89
C GLN A 76 8.96 -18.56 -27.87
N ASN A 77 10.18 -19.09 -27.83
CA ASN A 77 11.20 -18.67 -26.86
C ASN A 77 11.76 -17.28 -27.14
N ASP A 78 11.59 -16.76 -28.35
CA ASP A 78 12.14 -15.48 -28.79
C ASP A 78 11.18 -14.30 -28.58
N VAL A 79 9.95 -14.57 -28.12
CA VAL A 79 8.86 -13.59 -27.98
C VAL A 79 9.28 -12.37 -27.16
N THR A 80 9.88 -12.57 -26.00
CA THR A 80 10.24 -11.50 -25.05
C THR A 80 11.43 -10.67 -25.50
N ASN A 81 12.37 -11.27 -26.24
CA ASN A 81 13.63 -10.67 -26.64
C ASN A 81 13.63 -10.13 -28.07
N SER A 82 12.52 -10.30 -28.80
CA SER A 82 12.41 -9.85 -30.19
C SER A 82 12.48 -8.32 -30.33
N ASN A 83 13.09 -7.88 -31.43
CA ASN A 83 13.21 -6.47 -31.84
C ASN A 83 12.36 -6.17 -33.08
N LEU A 84 11.30 -6.95 -33.31
CA LEU A 84 10.35 -6.68 -34.39
C LEU A 84 9.55 -5.41 -34.11
N ASP A 85 9.53 -4.50 -35.08
CA ASP A 85 8.64 -3.34 -35.09
C ASP A 85 7.36 -3.69 -35.85
N ILE A 86 6.35 -4.15 -35.10
CA ILE A 86 5.09 -4.66 -35.63
C ILE A 86 3.92 -4.13 -34.79
N ARG A 87 2.78 -3.94 -35.45
CA ARG A 87 1.51 -3.54 -34.82
C ARG A 87 0.40 -4.49 -35.22
N VAL A 88 -0.35 -4.99 -34.26
CA VAL A 88 -1.45 -5.92 -34.50
C VAL A 88 -2.78 -5.32 -34.06
N TYR A 89 -3.63 -5.03 -35.04
CA TYR A 89 -5.02 -4.65 -34.80
C TYR A 89 -5.92 -5.90 -34.82
N ASN A 90 -6.25 -6.44 -33.65
CA ASN A 90 -7.16 -7.58 -33.50
C ASN A 90 -8.19 -7.36 -32.39
N SER A 91 -9.05 -8.35 -32.12
CA SER A 91 -10.09 -8.26 -31.07
C SER A 91 -9.53 -7.96 -29.68
N ASP A 92 -8.37 -8.51 -29.34
CA ASP A 92 -7.80 -8.30 -28.01
C ASP A 92 -7.29 -6.83 -27.91
N PHE A 93 -6.99 -6.16 -29.03
CA PHE A 93 -6.43 -4.79 -29.05
C PHE A 93 -7.58 -3.82 -28.82
N VAL A 94 -8.69 -4.07 -29.51
CA VAL A 94 -9.94 -3.33 -29.33
C VAL A 94 -10.41 -3.48 -27.88
N LYS A 95 -10.36 -4.69 -27.29
CA LYS A 95 -10.69 -4.85 -25.86
C LYS A 95 -9.75 -4.04 -24.97
N GLU A 96 -8.43 -4.20 -25.08
CA GLU A 96 -7.51 -3.55 -24.14
C GLU A 96 -7.48 -2.00 -24.24
N ASN A 97 -7.70 -1.47 -25.44
CA ASN A 97 -7.50 -0.05 -25.75
C ASN A 97 -8.79 0.70 -26.06
N LEU A 98 -9.86 0.01 -26.48
CA LEU A 98 -11.13 0.61 -26.91
C LEU A 98 -12.33 0.04 -26.13
N ASN A 99 -12.13 -0.43 -24.90
CA ASN A 99 -13.21 -0.94 -24.03
C ASN A 99 -14.39 0.05 -23.85
N TYR A 100 -14.17 1.36 -24.02
CA TYR A 100 -15.23 2.37 -23.99
C TYR A 100 -16.26 2.25 -25.13
N LEU A 101 -15.93 1.56 -26.23
CA LEU A 101 -16.89 1.25 -27.30
C LEU A 101 -17.94 0.22 -26.85
N TYR A 102 -17.64 -0.57 -25.82
CA TYR A 102 -18.51 -1.63 -25.30
C TYR A 102 -19.15 -1.28 -23.94
N ASP A 103 -18.62 -0.29 -23.21
CA ASP A 103 -19.11 0.09 -21.88
C ASP A 103 -19.42 1.59 -21.82
N LYS A 104 -20.70 1.95 -21.56
CA LYS A 104 -21.19 3.35 -21.49
C LYS A 104 -20.55 4.18 -20.37
N LYS A 105 -19.70 3.58 -19.53
CA LYS A 105 -18.94 4.21 -18.44
C LYS A 105 -17.41 4.24 -18.66
N GLY A 106 -16.91 3.78 -19.82
CA GLY A 106 -15.48 3.62 -20.05
C GLY A 106 -14.75 4.93 -20.34
N ASP A 107 -13.81 5.31 -19.46
CA ASP A 107 -12.87 6.42 -19.66
C ASP A 107 -12.10 6.29 -20.99
N ILE A 108 -11.88 7.44 -21.65
CA ILE A 108 -11.18 7.56 -22.93
C ILE A 108 -9.72 7.11 -22.77
N LYS A 109 -9.31 6.05 -23.49
CA LYS A 109 -7.90 5.77 -23.75
C LYS A 109 -7.53 6.29 -25.14
N GLY A 110 -6.87 7.44 -25.18
CA GLY A 110 -6.40 8.05 -26.42
C GLY A 110 -5.41 7.14 -27.16
N PHE A 111 -5.52 7.12 -28.50
CA PHE A 111 -4.59 6.45 -29.41
C PHE A 111 -3.20 7.10 -29.32
N LYS A 112 -2.35 6.63 -28.39
CA LYS A 112 -0.90 6.88 -28.41
C LYS A 112 -0.22 5.98 -27.38
N SER A 113 0.40 4.89 -27.84
CA SER A 113 1.59 4.18 -27.32
C SER A 113 1.83 3.98 -25.80
N ILE A 114 0.90 4.32 -24.90
CA ILE A 114 1.13 4.60 -23.46
C ILE A 114 -0.02 4.01 -22.59
N GLY A 115 -0.97 3.27 -23.19
CA GLY A 115 -2.23 2.87 -22.54
C GLY A 115 -2.14 1.76 -21.48
N VAL A 116 -1.05 0.98 -21.44
CA VAL A 116 -0.85 -0.10 -20.45
C VAL A 116 -0.17 0.44 -19.18
N GLU A 117 0.87 1.27 -19.34
CA GLU A 117 1.54 1.92 -18.21
C GLU A 117 0.58 2.83 -17.44
N GLN A 118 -0.24 3.63 -18.13
CA GLN A 118 -1.19 4.53 -17.46
C GLN A 118 -2.28 3.79 -16.67
N LYS A 119 -2.75 2.62 -17.14
CA LYS A 119 -3.73 1.81 -16.40
C LYS A 119 -3.11 1.28 -15.10
N ASN A 120 -1.90 0.71 -15.20
CA ASN A 120 -1.16 0.23 -14.03
C ASN A 120 -0.83 1.36 -13.05
N ILE A 121 -0.54 2.56 -13.54
CA ILE A 121 -0.28 3.74 -12.71
C ILE A 121 -1.56 4.21 -12.01
N LYS A 122 -2.69 4.32 -12.73
CA LYS A 122 -3.98 4.75 -12.14
C LYS A 122 -4.46 3.77 -11.06
N GLU A 123 -4.41 2.46 -11.33
CA GLU A 123 -4.75 1.44 -10.33
C GLU A 123 -3.82 1.48 -9.10
N LYS A 124 -2.51 1.75 -9.29
CA LYS A 124 -1.56 1.94 -8.19
C LYS A 124 -1.85 3.21 -7.38
N ILE A 125 -2.27 4.29 -8.03
CA ILE A 125 -2.64 5.55 -7.38
C ILE A 125 -3.89 5.33 -6.53
N GLU A 126 -4.95 4.76 -7.08
CA GLU A 126 -6.20 4.50 -6.35
C GLU A 126 -5.97 3.63 -5.11
N LYS A 127 -5.19 2.54 -5.23
CA LYS A 127 -4.80 1.71 -4.08
C LYS A 127 -4.03 2.48 -3.02
N ARG A 128 -3.13 3.38 -3.42
CA ARG A 128 -2.35 4.20 -2.48
C ARG A 128 -3.22 5.23 -1.79
N GLU A 129 -4.16 5.85 -2.48
CA GLU A 129 -5.13 6.79 -1.91
C GLU A 129 -6.01 6.12 -0.86
N GLU A 130 -6.48 4.89 -1.12
CA GLU A 130 -7.28 4.13 -0.16
C GLU A 130 -6.49 3.81 1.13
N ILE A 131 -5.23 3.39 0.99
CA ILE A 131 -4.32 3.15 2.13
C ILE A 131 -4.09 4.45 2.91
N LEU A 132 -3.89 5.57 2.21
CA LEU A 132 -3.61 6.86 2.81
C LEU A 132 -4.82 7.37 3.61
N LYS A 133 -6.05 7.18 3.08
CA LYS A 133 -7.29 7.49 3.79
C LYS A 133 -7.41 6.71 5.10
N LYS A 134 -7.21 5.38 5.06
CA LYS A 134 -7.24 4.51 6.24
C LYS A 134 -6.19 4.90 7.30
N ARG A 135 -4.98 5.30 6.86
CA ARG A 135 -3.93 5.78 7.77
C ARG A 135 -4.27 7.12 8.40
N ASN A 136 -4.84 8.04 7.63
CA ASN A 136 -5.27 9.35 8.15
C ASN A 136 -6.40 9.23 9.17
N GLU A 137 -7.35 8.31 8.98
CA GLU A 137 -8.39 8.01 9.98
C GLU A 137 -7.77 7.52 11.29
N LYS A 138 -6.86 6.54 11.23
CA LYS A 138 -6.14 6.05 12.42
C LYS A 138 -5.30 7.12 13.12
N LEU A 139 -4.66 8.02 12.36
CA LEU A 139 -3.87 9.12 12.91
C LEU A 139 -4.75 10.08 13.71
N LYS A 140 -5.96 10.41 13.21
CA LYS A 140 -6.92 11.24 13.95
C LYS A 140 -7.33 10.59 15.27
N ASP A 141 -7.57 9.29 15.28
CA ASP A 141 -7.94 8.57 16.50
C ASP A 141 -6.80 8.57 17.54
N ILE A 142 -5.56 8.38 17.09
CA ILE A 142 -4.38 8.44 17.96
C ILE A 142 -4.21 9.84 18.55
N GLN A 143 -4.34 10.89 17.74
CA GLN A 143 -4.24 12.28 18.20
C GLN A 143 -5.33 12.60 19.23
N ALA A 144 -6.58 12.23 18.96
CA ALA A 144 -7.69 12.42 19.90
C ALA A 144 -7.45 11.69 21.23
N ASN A 145 -6.89 10.48 21.20
CA ASN A 145 -6.55 9.74 22.41
C ASN A 145 -5.38 10.38 23.17
N GLN A 146 -4.35 10.87 22.49
CA GLN A 146 -3.24 11.59 23.11
C GLN A 146 -3.71 12.86 23.82
N GLU A 147 -4.60 13.64 23.19
CA GLU A 147 -5.18 14.83 23.80
C GLU A 147 -5.99 14.50 25.06
N LYS A 148 -6.82 13.45 25.01
CA LYS A 148 -7.58 12.97 26.19
C LYS A 148 -6.65 12.57 27.33
N ILE A 149 -5.62 11.76 27.05
CA ILE A 149 -4.65 11.31 28.06
C ILE A 149 -3.92 12.51 28.66
N SER A 150 -3.45 13.45 27.82
CA SER A 150 -2.77 14.67 28.28
C SER A 150 -3.65 15.52 29.17
N LYS A 151 -4.95 15.66 28.84
CA LYS A 151 -5.91 16.39 29.66
C LYS A 151 -6.13 15.70 31.01
N THR A 152 -6.38 14.39 31.01
CA THR A 152 -6.56 13.63 32.26
C THR A 152 -5.31 13.67 33.15
N GLN A 153 -4.11 13.61 32.57
CA GLN A 153 -2.87 13.75 33.33
C GLN A 153 -2.76 15.13 33.98
N ARG A 154 -3.04 16.21 33.23
CA ARG A 154 -3.05 17.58 33.76
C ARG A 154 -4.06 17.74 34.90
N ASP A 155 -5.27 17.21 34.72
CA ASP A 155 -6.32 17.28 35.75
C ASP A 155 -5.93 16.53 37.03
N LYS A 156 -5.34 15.32 36.89
CA LYS A 156 -4.84 14.55 38.04
C LYS A 156 -3.70 15.25 38.78
N ILE A 157 -2.73 15.83 38.04
CA ILE A 157 -1.62 16.59 38.64
C ILE A 157 -2.15 17.82 39.38
N LYS A 158 -3.11 18.54 38.79
CA LYS A 158 -3.74 19.69 39.42
C LYS A 158 -4.46 19.29 40.72
N ALA A 159 -5.31 18.26 40.67
CA ALA A 159 -6.03 17.77 41.85
C ALA A 159 -5.07 17.28 42.96
N LEU A 160 -3.97 16.61 42.59
CA LEU A 160 -2.94 16.22 43.56
C LEU A 160 -2.27 17.43 44.20
N ASN A 161 -1.91 18.44 43.39
CA ASN A 161 -1.27 19.65 43.90
C ASN A 161 -2.17 20.45 44.85
N GLU A 162 -3.47 20.53 44.54
CA GLU A 162 -4.49 21.15 45.41
C GLU A 162 -4.56 20.40 46.74
N LYS A 163 -4.72 19.06 46.71
CA LYS A 163 -4.75 18.24 47.93
C LYS A 163 -3.51 18.38 48.80
N LEU A 164 -2.32 18.38 48.20
CA LEU A 164 -1.07 18.57 48.95
C LEU A 164 -1.00 19.97 49.57
N THR A 165 -1.47 20.99 48.86
CA THR A 165 -1.51 22.37 49.38
C THR A 165 -2.49 22.48 50.55
N ASP A 166 -3.68 21.90 50.44
CA ASP A 166 -4.69 21.91 51.50
C ASP A 166 -4.21 21.14 52.74
N LYS A 167 -3.59 19.97 52.54
CA LYS A 167 -2.99 19.22 53.65
C LYS A 167 -1.84 19.98 54.32
N ALA A 168 -0.98 20.67 53.56
CA ALA A 168 0.07 21.49 54.14
C ALA A 168 -0.49 22.67 54.92
N ARG A 169 -1.58 23.29 54.46
CA ARG A 169 -2.30 24.34 55.20
C ARG A 169 -2.86 23.82 56.53
N LEU A 170 -3.47 22.63 56.52
CA LEU A 170 -3.99 22.01 57.75
C LEU A 170 -2.87 21.76 58.77
N VAL A 171 -1.73 21.23 58.33
CA VAL A 171 -0.57 21.03 59.21
C VAL A 171 -0.07 22.37 59.76
N LYS A 172 -0.02 23.43 58.92
CA LYS A 172 0.37 24.77 59.34
C LYS A 172 -0.60 25.40 60.36
N SER A 173 -1.90 25.11 60.26
CA SER A 173 -2.90 25.68 61.17
C SER A 173 -2.94 25.03 62.55
N GLU A 174 -2.35 23.84 62.72
CA GLU A 174 -2.28 23.14 64.00
C GLU A 174 -1.10 23.66 64.83
N PRO A 175 -1.35 24.43 65.91
CA PRO A 175 -0.30 25.12 66.66
C PRO A 175 0.69 24.17 67.36
N ASN A 176 0.27 22.91 67.61
CA ASN A 176 1.10 21.89 68.26
C ASN A 176 1.99 21.12 67.28
N LEU A 177 1.80 21.27 65.96
CA LEU A 177 2.55 20.51 64.95
C LEU A 177 3.70 21.32 64.34
N ILE A 178 3.63 22.65 64.42
CA ILE A 178 4.56 23.56 63.73
C ILE A 178 4.98 24.68 64.69
N LYS A 179 6.29 24.88 64.87
CA LYS A 179 6.83 25.96 65.73
C LYS A 179 6.36 27.32 65.24
N GLN A 180 5.93 28.21 66.15
CA GLN A 180 5.54 29.58 65.85
C GLN A 180 6.61 30.29 65.00
N GLY A 181 6.19 30.91 63.89
CA GLY A 181 7.07 31.63 62.97
C GLY A 181 7.68 30.81 61.82
N SER A 182 7.43 29.49 61.76
CA SER A 182 7.89 28.67 60.63
C SER A 182 6.89 28.62 59.46
N ASN A 183 7.41 28.66 58.23
CA ASN A 183 6.63 28.53 57.02
C ASN A 183 6.58 27.06 56.58
N TYR A 184 5.47 26.39 56.88
CA TYR A 184 5.17 25.07 56.35
C TYR A 184 4.34 25.20 55.07
N ASP A 185 4.89 24.73 53.94
CA ASP A 185 4.24 24.75 52.64
C ASP A 185 4.21 23.35 51.99
N LYS A 186 3.68 23.29 50.76
CA LYS A 186 3.56 22.06 49.98
C LYS A 186 4.88 21.29 49.85
N ARG A 187 6.02 21.98 49.70
CA ARG A 187 7.33 21.35 49.50
C ARG A 187 7.82 20.68 50.77
N ASN A 188 7.51 21.26 51.93
CA ASN A 188 7.79 20.64 53.22
C ASN A 188 7.02 19.31 53.33
N LEU A 189 5.71 19.34 53.06
CA LEU A 189 4.87 18.15 53.07
C LEU A 189 5.36 17.06 52.10
N GLU A 190 5.75 17.44 50.88
CA GLU A 190 6.30 16.48 49.90
C GLU A 190 7.60 15.82 50.40
N ASN A 191 8.47 16.57 51.07
CA ASN A 191 9.71 16.04 51.62
C ASN A 191 9.44 15.13 52.83
N ASP A 192 8.47 15.49 53.67
CA ASP A 192 8.07 14.66 54.82
C ASP A 192 7.44 13.34 54.33
N LEU A 193 6.53 13.40 53.35
CA LEU A 193 5.94 12.21 52.73
C LEU A 193 7.02 11.27 52.18
N LYS A 194 8.05 11.79 51.50
CA LYS A 194 9.17 10.97 51.02
C LYS A 194 9.93 10.27 52.15
N LYS A 195 10.19 10.96 53.26
CA LYS A 195 10.92 10.40 54.41
C LYS A 195 10.13 9.31 55.15
N ILE A 196 8.82 9.47 55.25
CA ILE A 196 7.97 8.53 55.99
C ILE A 196 7.55 7.32 55.14
N THR A 197 7.57 7.43 53.81
CA THR A 197 7.07 6.38 52.89
C THR A 197 7.78 5.04 53.13
N ASP A 198 9.09 5.06 53.41
CA ASP A 198 9.88 3.84 53.55
C ASP A 198 9.74 3.17 54.92
N ASN A 199 9.27 3.88 55.96
CA ASN A 199 9.10 3.33 57.30
C ASN A 199 8.05 4.08 58.13
N ILE A 200 6.79 3.96 57.73
CA ILE A 200 5.66 4.67 58.37
C ILE A 200 5.58 4.38 59.88
N ASN A 201 5.79 3.12 60.28
CA ASN A 201 5.64 2.68 61.68
C ASN A 201 6.65 3.34 62.62
N ALA A 202 7.84 3.73 62.13
CA ALA A 202 8.82 4.43 62.92
C ALA A 202 8.45 5.90 63.22
N TYR A 203 7.46 6.46 62.53
CA TYR A 203 7.00 7.85 62.69
C TYR A 203 5.61 7.96 63.33
N ILE A 204 5.00 6.85 63.76
CA ILE A 204 3.74 6.85 64.51
C ILE A 204 4.06 6.95 66.00
N LEU A 205 3.65 8.03 66.64
CA LEU A 205 3.78 8.21 68.08
C LEU A 205 2.64 7.52 68.82
N ASN A 206 2.93 6.91 69.97
CA ASN A 206 1.89 6.46 70.89
C ASN A 206 1.38 7.63 71.78
N ASN A 207 0.27 7.41 72.48
CA ASN A 207 -0.38 8.46 73.30
C ASN A 207 0.53 9.01 74.42
N GLU A 208 1.48 8.23 74.94
CA GLU A 208 2.40 8.70 76.00
C GLU A 208 3.49 9.61 75.42
N GLU A 209 4.07 9.24 74.27
CA GLU A 209 5.08 10.02 73.55
C GLU A 209 4.51 11.33 73.01
N GLN A 210 3.27 11.30 72.49
CA GLN A 210 2.59 12.50 72.00
C GLN A 210 2.37 13.52 73.14
N ASN A 211 1.97 13.06 74.33
CA ASN A 211 1.73 13.93 75.47
C ASN A 211 3.02 14.56 76.05
N GLN A 212 4.19 13.94 75.84
CA GLN A 212 5.48 14.51 76.22
C GLN A 212 5.91 15.64 75.27
N LEU A 213 5.53 15.57 73.99
CA LEU A 213 5.90 16.55 72.97
C LEU A 213 4.98 17.77 72.90
N ILE A 214 3.73 17.65 73.36
CA ILE A 214 2.74 18.76 73.39
C ILE A 214 2.95 19.70 74.59
N LYS A 215 3.65 19.26 75.66
CA LYS A 215 3.95 20.10 76.83
C LYS A 215 5.22 20.94 76.62
N SER A 216 5.10 22.03 75.87
CA SER A 216 5.98 23.21 75.96
C SER A 216 5.26 24.46 75.50
#